data_AF-A0A8I1JJF8-F1
#
_entry.id   AF-A0A8I1JJF8-F1
#
_cell.length_a   1.000
_cell.length_b   1.000
_cell.length_c   1.000
_cell.angle_alpha   90.00
_cell.angle_beta   90.00
_cell.angle_gamma   90.00
#
_symmetry.space_group_name_H-M   'P 1'
#
loop_
_entity.id
_entity.type
_entity.pdbx_description
1 polymer ?
#
loop_
_entity_poly.entity_id
_entity_poly.type
_entity_poly.pdbx_seq_one_letter_code
_entity_poly.pdbx_strand_id
1 'polypeptide(L)'
;MLTNQSSLALTRQKWCDFFADDSGRVTAWTFVPEAILPQILSGEIQECTVDHSEEDPLFRMAYQWMMDCMDESGIAGRKPGQSPWWCWIRTDKDYTKPSNRHGGEGQVLLELSIPANELLMSDFGMWHVPLNYWINAEGEEEEAFEQEIKAAGYSIWADKPLPEPFHSRVQEKWKDVFELEKVNGFTDEFESKSIQGVYWNLRPDIIKGVVEPAVFVDDDDHQEEE
;
A
#
# COMPACT_ATOMS: atom_id res chain seq x y z
N MET A 1 32.44 7.68 -5.85
CA MET A 1 31.87 6.56 -5.08
C MET A 1 30.44 6.42 -5.54
N LEU A 2 30.13 5.37 -6.32
CA LEU A 2 28.75 5.05 -6.67
C LEU A 2 28.12 4.44 -5.41
N THR A 3 27.19 5.15 -4.79
CA THR A 3 26.35 4.58 -3.74
C THR A 3 25.51 3.46 -4.36
N ASN A 4 25.73 2.22 -3.91
CA ASN A 4 24.82 1.11 -4.22
C ASN A 4 23.45 1.48 -3.65
N GLN A 5 22.50 1.81 -4.52
CA GLN A 5 21.10 1.97 -4.13
C GLN A 5 20.50 0.59 -3.84
N SER A 6 19.65 0.49 -2.83
CA SER A 6 18.92 -0.75 -2.53
C SER A 6 18.01 -1.12 -3.70
N SER A 7 17.69 -2.42 -3.84
CA SER A 7 16.75 -2.88 -4.86
C SER A 7 15.42 -2.14 -4.75
N LEU A 8 14.95 -1.90 -3.53
CA LEU A 8 13.71 -1.18 -3.28
C LEU A 8 13.77 0.29 -3.68
N ALA A 9 14.91 0.98 -3.48
CA ALA A 9 15.07 2.36 -3.93
C ALA A 9 15.00 2.47 -5.46
N LEU A 10 15.54 1.47 -6.19
CA LEU A 10 15.43 1.39 -7.65
C LEU A 10 14.00 1.11 -8.10
N THR A 11 13.31 0.14 -7.48
CA THR A 11 11.90 -0.16 -7.75
C THR A 11 11.03 1.08 -7.48
N ARG A 12 11.25 1.79 -6.38
CA ARG A 12 10.55 3.05 -6.10
C ARG A 12 10.81 4.09 -7.19
N GLN A 13 12.08 4.33 -7.53
CA GLN A 13 12.43 5.34 -8.54
C GLN A 13 11.74 5.06 -9.88
N LYS A 14 11.70 3.78 -10.31
CA LYS A 14 11.00 3.37 -11.52
C LYS A 14 9.53 3.80 -11.51
N TRP A 15 8.82 3.56 -10.41
CA TRP A 15 7.40 3.92 -10.33
C TRP A 15 7.18 5.42 -10.13
N CYS A 16 8.09 6.11 -9.43
CA CYS A 16 8.09 7.57 -9.39
C CYS A 16 8.18 8.15 -10.81
N ASP A 17 9.11 7.66 -11.63
CA ASP A 17 9.30 8.13 -13.01
C ASP A 17 8.11 7.78 -13.91
N PHE A 18 7.43 6.66 -13.65
CA PHE A 18 6.27 6.22 -14.42
C PHE A 18 5.01 7.07 -14.13
N PHE A 19 4.74 7.36 -12.87
CA PHE A 19 3.50 8.04 -12.45
C PHE A 19 3.63 9.56 -12.32
N ALA A 20 4.85 10.10 -12.23
CA ALA A 20 5.04 11.53 -12.10
C ALA A 20 4.67 12.28 -13.39
N ASP A 21 4.04 13.43 -13.22
CA ASP A 21 3.90 14.43 -14.27
C ASP A 21 5.22 15.20 -14.51
N ASP A 22 5.22 16.12 -15.48
CA ASP A 22 6.38 16.96 -15.82
C ASP A 22 6.89 17.83 -14.64
N SER A 23 6.10 17.98 -13.58
CA SER A 23 6.48 18.69 -12.35
C SER A 23 7.10 17.78 -11.29
N GLY A 24 7.21 16.47 -11.56
CA GLY A 24 7.72 15.47 -10.63
C GLY A 24 6.70 15.09 -9.55
N ARG A 25 5.40 15.24 -9.83
CA ARG A 25 4.33 14.98 -8.86
C ARG A 25 3.36 13.92 -9.37
N VAL A 26 2.78 13.19 -8.43
CA VAL A 26 1.81 12.12 -8.68
C VAL A 26 0.45 12.57 -8.17
N THR A 27 -0.57 12.42 -9.01
CA THR A 27 -1.96 12.59 -8.59
C THR A 27 -2.36 11.38 -7.75
N ALA A 28 -2.94 11.63 -6.58
CA ALA A 28 -3.37 10.60 -5.66
C ALA A 28 -4.66 10.99 -4.95
N TRP A 29 -5.32 10.04 -4.29
CA TRP A 29 -6.56 10.30 -3.55
C TRP A 29 -6.56 9.62 -2.19
N THR A 30 -7.09 10.29 -1.18
CA THR A 30 -7.22 9.71 0.16
C THR A 30 -8.57 10.07 0.77
N PHE A 31 -9.18 9.12 1.45
CA PHE A 31 -10.37 9.36 2.25
C PHE A 31 -9.96 9.82 3.64
N VAL A 32 -10.58 10.89 4.12
CA VAL A 32 -10.41 11.38 5.49
C VAL A 32 -11.77 11.60 6.14
N PRO A 33 -11.90 11.47 7.47
CA PRO A 33 -13.12 11.86 8.16
C PRO A 33 -13.43 13.35 7.93
N GLU A 34 -14.67 13.66 7.55
CA GLU A 34 -15.13 15.04 7.34
C GLU A 34 -14.90 15.90 8.59
N ALA A 35 -15.06 15.30 9.77
CA ALA A 35 -14.87 15.94 11.07
C ALA A 35 -13.47 16.51 11.32
N ILE A 36 -12.43 15.98 10.65
CA ILE A 36 -11.04 16.45 10.80
C ILE A 36 -10.55 17.26 9.61
N LEU A 37 -11.37 17.43 8.57
CA LEU A 37 -11.00 18.15 7.36
C LEU A 37 -10.55 19.59 7.65
N PRO A 38 -11.23 20.39 8.50
CA PRO A 38 -10.76 21.76 8.80
C PRO A 38 -9.34 21.81 9.39
N GLN A 39 -8.99 20.85 10.24
CA GLN A 39 -7.67 20.73 10.88
C GLN A 39 -6.59 20.28 9.88
N ILE A 40 -6.96 19.42 8.93
CA ILE A 40 -6.07 19.05 7.82
C ILE A 40 -5.80 20.28 6.93
N LEU A 41 -6.85 21.01 6.54
CA LEU A 41 -6.73 22.18 5.67
C LEU A 41 -5.98 23.35 6.34
N SER A 42 -6.08 23.49 7.67
CA SER A 42 -5.31 24.48 8.42
C SER A 42 -3.85 24.05 8.66
N GLY A 43 -3.52 22.78 8.45
CA GLY A 43 -2.22 22.18 8.75
C GLY A 43 -2.00 21.86 10.23
N GLU A 44 -3.06 21.91 11.06
CA GLU A 44 -3.04 21.49 12.46
C GLU A 44 -2.83 19.96 12.59
N ILE A 45 -3.44 19.19 11.69
CA ILE A 45 -3.22 17.75 11.55
C ILE A 45 -2.52 17.49 10.22
N GLN A 46 -1.33 16.91 10.28
CA GLN A 46 -0.57 16.46 9.10
C GLN A 46 -0.09 15.02 9.24
N GLU A 47 0.04 14.55 10.47
CA GLU A 47 0.53 13.22 10.80
C GLU A 47 -0.64 12.29 11.01
N CYS A 48 -0.56 11.08 10.45
CA CYS A 48 -1.48 10.01 10.81
C CYS A 48 -0.98 9.41 12.12
N THR A 49 -1.78 9.51 13.17
CA THR A 49 -1.52 8.81 14.44
C THR A 49 -1.99 7.37 14.31
N VAL A 50 -1.26 6.45 14.92
CA VAL A 50 -1.64 5.03 15.01
C VAL A 50 -3.11 4.89 15.42
N ASP A 51 -3.92 4.27 14.58
CA ASP A 51 -5.30 3.92 14.89
C ASP A 51 -5.35 2.61 15.68
N HIS A 52 -6.36 2.47 16.54
CA HIS A 52 -6.60 1.26 17.34
C HIS A 52 -6.94 0.03 16.48
N SER A 53 -7.14 0.17 15.16
CA SER A 53 -7.27 -0.93 14.21
C SER A 53 -6.03 -1.85 14.13
N GLU A 54 -4.91 -1.42 14.70
CA GLU A 54 -3.70 -2.24 14.90
C GLU A 54 -3.77 -3.14 16.15
N GLU A 55 -4.93 -3.56 16.67
CA GLU A 55 -4.96 -4.48 17.82
C GLU A 55 -4.41 -5.88 17.49
N ASP A 56 -4.47 -6.30 16.22
CA ASP A 56 -3.88 -7.55 15.76
C ASP A 56 -2.33 -7.44 15.65
N PRO A 57 -1.57 -8.30 16.35
CA PRO A 57 -0.10 -8.32 16.25
C PRO A 57 0.44 -8.51 14.84
N LEU A 58 -0.27 -9.23 13.96
CA LEU A 58 0.15 -9.43 12.57
C LEU A 58 -0.01 -8.15 11.76
N PHE A 59 -1.07 -7.38 12.00
CA PHE A 59 -1.27 -6.10 11.33
C PHE A 59 -0.21 -5.09 11.76
N ARG A 60 0.11 -5.00 13.06
CA ARG A 60 1.23 -4.17 13.56
C ARG A 60 2.53 -4.51 12.86
N MET A 61 2.83 -5.80 12.72
CA MET A 61 4.06 -6.26 12.08
C MET A 61 4.08 -5.91 10.59
N ALA A 62 2.97 -6.09 9.86
CA ALA A 62 2.87 -5.73 8.46
C ALA A 62 3.04 -4.21 8.26
N TYR A 63 2.38 -3.39 9.08
CA TYR A 63 2.54 -1.93 9.05
C TYR A 63 3.96 -1.50 9.40
N GLN A 64 4.56 -2.11 10.42
CA GLN A 64 5.96 -1.85 10.77
C GLN A 64 6.89 -2.22 9.62
N TRP A 65 6.69 -3.37 8.97
CA TRP A 65 7.44 -3.77 7.79
C TRP A 65 7.29 -2.76 6.64
N MET A 66 6.07 -2.29 6.36
CA MET A 66 5.84 -1.25 5.33
C MET A 66 6.59 0.05 5.66
N MET A 67 6.57 0.48 6.93
CA MET A 67 7.33 1.65 7.39
C MET A 67 8.84 1.45 7.23
N ASP A 68 9.35 0.26 7.54
CA ASP A 68 10.77 -0.06 7.37
C ASP A 68 11.16 -0.10 5.87
N CYS A 69 10.25 -0.52 4.99
CA CYS A 69 10.41 -0.40 3.53
C CYS A 69 10.42 1.06 3.06
N MET A 70 9.60 1.94 3.65
CA MET A 70 9.67 3.38 3.36
C MET A 70 11.06 3.93 3.73
N ASP A 71 11.58 3.56 4.90
CA ASP A 71 12.92 3.95 5.36
C ASP A 71 14.02 3.37 4.44
N GLU A 72 13.97 2.08 4.08
CA GLU A 72 14.92 1.40 3.17
C GLU A 72 14.92 2.01 1.76
N SER A 73 13.76 2.43 1.27
CA SER A 73 13.66 3.11 -0.03
C SER A 73 14.29 4.50 0.01
N GLY A 74 14.36 5.14 1.18
CA GLY A 74 14.90 6.48 1.39
C GLY A 74 13.85 7.59 1.54
N ILE A 75 12.60 7.25 1.90
CA ILE A 75 11.56 8.24 2.22
C ILE A 75 11.74 8.68 3.67
N ALA A 76 12.40 9.83 3.86
CA ALA A 76 12.65 10.39 5.17
C ALA A 76 11.40 11.08 5.77
N GLY A 77 11.43 11.30 7.09
CA GLY A 77 10.46 12.15 7.78
C GLY A 77 9.52 11.44 8.75
N ARG A 78 9.71 10.13 8.97
CA ARG A 78 9.02 9.36 10.01
C ARG A 78 9.26 9.96 11.39
N LYS A 79 8.19 10.27 12.11
CA LYS A 79 8.21 10.67 13.53
C LYS A 79 7.91 9.47 14.43
N PRO A 80 8.39 9.47 15.69
CA PRO A 80 8.03 8.43 16.65
C PRO A 80 6.51 8.35 16.85
N GLY A 81 5.94 7.14 16.74
CA GLY A 81 4.50 6.91 16.92
C GLY A 81 3.62 7.38 15.76
N GLN A 82 4.21 7.66 14.60
CA GLN A 82 3.49 7.98 13.36
C GLN A 82 3.25 6.72 12.52
N SER A 83 2.05 6.60 11.98
CA SER A 83 1.72 5.66 10.90
C SER A 83 1.69 6.40 9.55
N PRO A 84 1.89 5.73 8.42
CA PRO A 84 1.78 6.38 7.12
C PRO A 84 0.32 6.75 6.79
N TRP A 85 0.14 7.79 6.01
CA TRP A 85 -1.09 8.00 5.26
C TRP A 85 -1.12 7.08 4.06
N TRP A 86 -2.30 6.51 3.79
CA TRP A 86 -2.55 5.72 2.59
C TRP A 86 -3.27 6.58 1.56
N CYS A 87 -2.94 6.36 0.29
CA CYS A 87 -3.64 6.96 -0.84
C CYS A 87 -3.77 5.97 -1.98
N TRP A 88 -4.77 6.20 -2.83
CA TRP A 88 -4.92 5.57 -4.12
C TRP A 88 -4.13 6.37 -5.17
N ILE A 89 -3.38 5.68 -6.01
CA ILE A 89 -2.73 6.24 -7.20
C ILE A 89 -3.55 5.91 -8.44
N ARG A 90 -4.17 4.73 -8.46
CA ARG A 90 -5.10 4.25 -9.49
C ARG A 90 -6.00 3.18 -8.90
N THR A 91 -7.25 3.07 -9.35
CA THR A 91 -8.18 2.00 -8.95
C THR A 91 -8.76 1.28 -10.16
N ASP A 92 -8.50 -0.02 -10.26
CA ASP A 92 -8.99 -0.89 -11.34
C ASP A 92 -8.61 -0.40 -12.76
N LYS A 93 -9.13 -1.09 -13.78
CA LYS A 93 -8.80 -0.85 -15.20
C LYS A 93 -9.33 0.49 -15.74
N ASP A 94 -10.42 0.99 -15.18
CA ASP A 94 -11.19 2.09 -15.76
C ASP A 94 -11.19 3.38 -14.93
N TYR A 95 -10.69 3.35 -13.68
CA TYR A 95 -10.76 4.51 -12.80
C TYR A 95 -9.38 5.00 -12.36
N THR A 96 -9.08 6.25 -12.66
CA THR A 96 -7.95 6.93 -12.04
C THR A 96 -8.27 7.37 -10.61
N LYS A 97 -9.54 7.39 -10.19
CA LYS A 97 -10.00 7.88 -8.88
C LYS A 97 -10.84 6.82 -8.16
N PRO A 98 -10.68 6.61 -6.83
CA PRO A 98 -11.44 5.61 -6.11
C PRO A 98 -12.95 5.90 -6.12
N SER A 99 -13.73 4.82 -6.16
CA SER A 99 -15.18 4.89 -6.06
C SER A 99 -15.69 5.04 -4.62
N ASN A 100 -16.97 5.40 -4.48
CA ASN A 100 -17.67 5.57 -3.21
C ASN A 100 -17.63 4.32 -2.30
N ARG A 101 -17.46 3.11 -2.84
CA ARG A 101 -17.33 1.86 -2.05
C ARG A 101 -16.11 1.84 -1.12
N HIS A 102 -15.09 2.64 -1.43
CA HIS A 102 -13.86 2.72 -0.63
C HIS A 102 -13.92 3.77 0.48
N GLY A 103 -14.97 4.61 0.48
CA GLY A 103 -15.22 5.59 1.53
C GLY A 103 -16.23 5.07 2.55
N GLY A 104 -15.98 5.35 3.82
CA GLY A 104 -16.95 5.14 4.90
C GLY A 104 -17.94 6.30 5.02
N GLU A 105 -19.02 6.08 5.79
CA GLU A 105 -19.93 7.15 6.19
C GLU A 105 -19.17 8.28 6.90
N GLY A 106 -19.46 9.53 6.53
CA GLY A 106 -18.78 10.70 7.09
C GLY A 106 -17.32 10.87 6.63
N GLN A 107 -16.90 10.21 5.55
CA GLN A 107 -15.63 10.46 4.90
C GLN A 107 -15.77 11.34 3.65
N VAL A 108 -14.75 12.15 3.40
CA VAL A 108 -14.60 12.95 2.18
C VAL A 108 -13.35 12.49 1.42
N LEU A 109 -13.41 12.57 0.10
CA LEU A 109 -12.28 12.23 -0.77
C LEU A 109 -11.48 13.48 -1.11
N LEU A 110 -10.20 13.47 -0.78
CA LEU A 110 -9.25 14.50 -1.18
C LEU A 110 -8.52 14.08 -2.44
N GLU A 111 -8.40 14.98 -3.40
CA GLU A 111 -7.44 14.88 -4.49
C GLU A 111 -6.13 15.54 -4.05
N LEU A 112 -5.03 14.83 -4.26
CA LEU A 112 -3.69 15.20 -3.86
C LEU A 112 -2.78 15.30 -5.09
N SER A 113 -1.77 16.15 -4.99
CA SER A 113 -0.62 16.18 -5.87
C SER A 113 0.60 16.03 -5.00
N ILE A 114 1.19 14.83 -4.94
CA ILE A 114 2.26 14.47 -4.00
C ILE A 114 3.60 14.47 -4.74
N PRO A 115 4.69 15.03 -4.20
CA PRO A 115 6.03 14.83 -4.77
C PRO A 115 6.32 13.33 -4.93
N ALA A 116 6.71 12.89 -6.13
CA ALA A 116 6.85 11.47 -6.41
C ALA A 116 7.86 10.76 -5.48
N ASN A 117 8.90 11.48 -5.07
CA ASN A 117 9.93 11.00 -4.15
C ASN A 117 9.48 10.85 -2.69
N GLU A 118 8.27 11.30 -2.33
CA GLU A 118 7.66 11.11 -1.02
C GLU A 118 6.74 9.87 -0.95
N LEU A 119 6.58 9.15 -2.06
CA LEU A 119 5.68 8.00 -2.19
C LEU A 119 6.43 6.66 -2.27
N LEU A 120 5.95 5.67 -1.54
CA LEU A 120 6.21 4.26 -1.81
C LEU A 120 4.92 3.63 -2.34
N MET A 121 4.95 3.18 -3.59
CA MET A 121 3.78 2.62 -4.28
C MET A 121 3.76 1.11 -4.17
N SER A 122 2.58 0.53 -3.94
CA SER A 122 2.38 -0.91 -3.82
C SER A 122 1.09 -1.35 -4.51
N ASP A 123 1.05 -2.61 -4.91
CA ASP A 123 -0.14 -3.28 -5.40
C ASP A 123 -1.13 -3.46 -4.23
N PHE A 124 -2.34 -2.91 -4.39
CA PHE A 124 -3.38 -2.96 -3.36
C PHE A 124 -3.82 -4.40 -3.07
N GLY A 125 -3.96 -5.24 -4.09
CA GLY A 125 -4.32 -6.65 -3.93
C GLY A 125 -3.24 -7.39 -3.14
N MET A 126 -1.97 -7.17 -3.49
CA MET A 126 -0.86 -7.84 -2.82
C MET A 126 -0.64 -7.44 -1.38
N TRP A 127 -1.15 -6.29 -0.94
CA TRP A 127 -1.02 -5.87 0.45
C TRP A 127 -1.63 -6.86 1.45
N HIS A 128 -2.57 -7.70 1.01
CA HIS A 128 -3.13 -8.77 1.80
C HIS A 128 -2.10 -9.85 2.20
N VAL A 129 -1.02 -10.03 1.42
CA VAL A 129 0.02 -11.03 1.72
C VAL A 129 0.78 -10.68 3.01
N PRO A 130 1.35 -9.47 3.16
CA PRO A 130 1.90 -9.04 4.44
C PRO A 130 0.90 -9.06 5.60
N LEU A 131 -0.32 -8.55 5.37
CA LEU A 131 -1.35 -8.45 6.42
C LEU A 131 -1.71 -9.83 7.02
N ASN A 132 -1.73 -10.89 6.20
CA ASN A 132 -2.10 -12.23 6.63
C ASN A 132 -0.90 -13.14 6.95
N TYR A 133 0.32 -12.59 6.90
CA TYR A 133 1.56 -13.35 7.03
C TYR A 133 1.62 -14.54 6.05
N TRP A 134 1.36 -14.27 4.77
CA TRP A 134 1.51 -15.27 3.71
C TRP A 134 2.89 -15.16 3.06
N ILE A 135 3.38 -16.25 2.48
CA ILE A 135 4.53 -16.19 1.59
C ILE A 135 4.02 -16.03 0.16
N ASN A 136 4.57 -15.07 -0.59
CA ASN A 136 4.30 -14.96 -2.03
C ASN A 136 5.17 -15.96 -2.79
N ALA A 137 4.78 -17.23 -2.76
CA ALA A 137 5.42 -18.32 -3.47
C ALA A 137 4.34 -19.24 -4.06
N GLU A 138 4.67 -19.97 -5.13
CA GLU A 138 3.73 -20.86 -5.81
C GLU A 138 4.40 -22.19 -6.17
N GLY A 139 3.59 -23.25 -6.24
CA GLY A 139 4.00 -24.56 -6.71
C GLY A 139 5.16 -25.14 -5.91
N GLU A 140 6.20 -25.59 -6.61
CA GLU A 140 7.35 -26.27 -6.00
C GLU A 140 8.10 -25.39 -4.98
N GLU A 141 8.11 -24.06 -5.14
CA GLU A 141 8.77 -23.17 -4.20
C GLU A 141 8.04 -23.11 -2.85
N GLU A 142 6.71 -22.99 -2.89
CA GLU A 142 5.87 -22.98 -1.70
C GLU A 142 5.98 -24.33 -0.97
N GLU A 143 5.82 -25.44 -1.70
CA GLU A 143 5.93 -26.79 -1.13
C GLU A 143 7.29 -27.03 -0.48
N ALA A 144 8.38 -26.61 -1.12
CA ALA A 144 9.73 -26.74 -0.57
C ALA A 144 9.89 -25.91 0.71
N PHE A 145 9.36 -24.69 0.75
CA PHE A 145 9.42 -23.83 1.93
C PHE A 145 8.63 -24.40 3.10
N GLU A 146 7.41 -24.89 2.86
CA GLU A 146 6.60 -25.55 3.89
C GLU A 146 7.27 -26.80 4.45
N GLN A 147 7.90 -27.61 3.59
CA GLN A 147 8.65 -28.79 4.03
C GLN A 147 9.85 -28.41 4.91
N GLU A 148 10.55 -27.33 4.57
CA GLU A 148 11.68 -26.83 5.36
C GLU A 148 11.23 -26.36 6.76
N ILE A 149 10.15 -25.59 6.83
CA ILE A 149 9.55 -25.13 8.09
C ILE A 149 9.13 -26.33 8.95
N LYS A 150 8.46 -27.31 8.33
CA LYS A 150 8.02 -28.53 9.01
C LYS A 150 9.19 -29.37 9.51
N ALA A 151 10.25 -29.50 8.72
CA ALA A 151 11.47 -30.20 9.13
C ALA A 151 12.17 -29.52 10.31
N ALA A 152 12.04 -28.19 10.43
CA ALA A 152 12.50 -27.43 11.58
C ALA A 152 11.57 -27.48 12.80
N GLY A 153 10.41 -28.14 12.69
CA GLY A 153 9.47 -28.36 13.79
C GLY A 153 8.44 -27.24 13.98
N TYR A 154 8.24 -26.38 12.98
CA TYR A 154 7.26 -25.29 13.01
C TYR A 154 6.11 -25.53 12.02
N SER A 155 5.06 -24.72 12.14
CA SER A 155 3.92 -24.64 11.24
C SER A 155 3.76 -23.21 10.71
N ILE A 156 3.74 -23.04 9.39
CA ILE A 156 3.49 -21.75 8.74
C ILE A 156 2.11 -21.15 9.11
N TRP A 157 1.17 -22.00 9.55
CA TRP A 157 -0.19 -21.61 9.91
C TRP A 157 -0.34 -21.20 11.38
N ALA A 158 0.38 -21.87 12.29
CA ALA A 158 0.21 -21.71 13.73
C ALA A 158 1.31 -20.88 14.40
N ASP A 159 2.55 -20.97 13.91
CA ASP A 159 3.73 -20.38 14.55
C ASP A 159 4.08 -19.04 13.89
N LYS A 160 3.11 -18.14 13.79
CA LYS A 160 3.29 -16.80 13.22
C LYS A 160 3.59 -15.76 14.32
N PRO A 161 4.62 -14.92 14.17
CA PRO A 161 5.66 -14.97 13.14
C PRO A 161 6.59 -16.17 13.36
N LEU A 162 7.10 -16.71 12.25
CA LEU A 162 8.08 -17.80 12.28
C LEU A 162 9.39 -17.31 12.90
N PRO A 163 10.24 -18.20 13.44
CA PRO A 163 11.58 -17.81 13.86
C PRO A 163 12.51 -17.58 12.65
N GLU A 164 13.62 -16.87 12.90
CA GLU A 164 14.66 -16.73 11.90
C GLU A 164 15.32 -18.08 11.56
N PRO A 165 15.74 -18.32 10.30
CA PRO A 165 15.76 -17.38 9.17
C PRO A 165 14.46 -17.30 8.36
N PHE A 166 13.39 -18.00 8.76
CA PHE A 166 12.17 -18.12 7.97
C PHE A 166 11.41 -16.80 7.87
N HIS A 167 11.35 -16.04 8.97
CA HIS A 167 10.68 -14.74 8.98
C HIS A 167 11.26 -13.77 7.96
N SER A 168 12.59 -13.58 7.96
CA SER A 168 13.27 -12.72 6.98
C SER A 168 13.02 -13.16 5.55
N ARG A 169 12.91 -14.47 5.28
CA ARG A 169 12.58 -14.98 3.93
C ARG A 169 11.14 -14.67 3.52
N VAL A 170 10.19 -14.77 4.46
CA VAL A 170 8.80 -14.36 4.21
C VAL A 170 8.74 -12.86 3.89
N GLN A 171 9.39 -12.02 4.70
CA GLN A 171 9.44 -10.57 4.47
C GLN A 171 10.14 -10.18 3.16
N GLU A 172 11.16 -10.93 2.74
CA GLU A 172 11.80 -10.68 1.44
C GLU A 172 10.83 -10.97 0.29
N LYS A 173 10.00 -12.00 0.40
CA LYS A 173 8.92 -12.28 -0.58
C LYS A 173 7.80 -11.24 -0.55
N TRP A 174 7.56 -10.60 0.59
CA TRP A 174 6.59 -9.49 0.66
C TRP A 174 6.98 -8.30 -0.21
N LYS A 175 8.27 -8.10 -0.51
CA LYS A 175 8.72 -7.00 -1.38
C LYS A 175 8.15 -7.09 -2.80
N ASP A 176 7.63 -8.24 -3.20
CA ASP A 176 6.89 -8.39 -4.45
C ASP A 176 5.67 -7.46 -4.55
N VAL A 177 5.13 -6.99 -3.41
CA VAL A 177 4.05 -5.97 -3.38
C VAL A 177 4.44 -4.67 -4.10
N PHE A 178 5.74 -4.37 -4.19
CA PHE A 178 6.25 -3.16 -4.85
C PHE A 178 6.55 -3.40 -6.34
N GLU A 179 6.55 -4.64 -6.80
CA GLU A 179 6.83 -5.01 -8.19
C GLU A 179 5.53 -5.01 -8.99
N LEU A 180 5.02 -3.82 -9.31
CA LEU A 180 3.69 -3.63 -9.89
C LEU A 180 3.49 -4.36 -11.23
N GLU A 181 4.57 -4.67 -11.96
CA GLU A 181 4.51 -5.43 -13.23
C GLU A 181 4.43 -6.94 -13.07
N LYS A 182 4.70 -7.49 -11.87
CA LYS A 182 4.59 -8.93 -11.64
C LYS A 182 3.14 -9.36 -11.71
N VAL A 183 2.89 -10.48 -12.39
CA VAL A 183 1.59 -11.13 -12.44
C VAL A 183 1.74 -12.51 -11.81
N ASN A 184 0.87 -12.86 -10.87
CA ASN A 184 0.81 -14.19 -10.25
C ASN A 184 -0.63 -14.50 -9.81
N GLY A 185 -0.84 -15.62 -9.11
CA GLY A 185 -2.16 -16.06 -8.64
C GLY A 185 -2.88 -15.07 -7.71
N PHE A 186 -2.21 -14.03 -7.24
CA PHE A 186 -2.77 -12.99 -6.38
C PHE A 186 -2.92 -11.62 -7.07
N THR A 187 -2.48 -11.45 -8.32
CA THR A 187 -2.46 -10.12 -8.97
C THR A 187 -2.90 -10.15 -10.43
N ASP A 188 -3.58 -9.10 -10.85
CA ASP A 188 -3.92 -8.88 -12.25
C ASP A 188 -2.75 -8.36 -13.09
N GLU A 189 -2.97 -8.19 -14.40
CA GLU A 189 -2.05 -7.43 -15.27
C GLU A 189 -1.88 -5.99 -14.78
N PHE A 190 -0.70 -5.40 -15.01
CA PHE A 190 -0.36 -4.06 -14.53
C PHE A 190 -1.46 -3.04 -14.83
N GLU A 191 -2.07 -3.06 -16.01
CA GLU A 191 -3.10 -2.12 -16.47
C GLU A 191 -4.41 -2.23 -15.67
N SER A 192 -4.68 -3.39 -15.07
CA SER A 192 -5.90 -3.65 -14.31
C SER A 192 -5.70 -3.53 -12.80
N LYS A 193 -4.45 -3.40 -12.34
CA LYS A 193 -4.13 -3.29 -10.91
C LYS A 193 -4.60 -1.99 -10.30
N SER A 194 -5.26 -2.12 -9.16
CA SER A 194 -5.38 -1.07 -8.18
C SER A 194 -4.02 -0.81 -7.50
N ILE A 195 -3.55 0.43 -7.56
CA ILE A 195 -2.27 0.87 -7.00
C ILE A 195 -2.55 1.84 -5.87
N GLN A 196 -1.93 1.55 -4.73
CA GLN A 196 -1.93 2.43 -3.57
C GLN A 196 -0.52 2.96 -3.30
N GLY A 197 -0.43 3.99 -2.47
CA GLY A 197 0.83 4.54 -2.02
C GLY A 197 0.77 4.97 -0.57
N VAL A 198 1.92 4.92 0.09
CA VAL A 198 2.12 5.42 1.44
C VAL A 198 3.06 6.63 1.46
N TYR A 199 2.76 7.59 2.33
CA TYR A 199 3.53 8.82 2.54
C TYR A 199 3.35 9.32 3.98
N TRP A 200 4.29 10.12 4.48
CA TRP A 200 4.30 10.48 5.91
C TRP A 200 3.33 11.61 6.28
N ASN A 201 3.24 12.68 5.49
CA ASN A 201 2.58 13.91 5.92
C ASN A 201 1.54 14.40 4.90
N LEU A 202 0.28 14.52 5.35
CA LEU A 202 -0.81 15.14 4.59
C LEU A 202 -0.81 16.65 4.84
N ARG A 203 -0.07 17.38 4.00
CA ARG A 203 0.13 18.82 4.16
C ARG A 203 -0.90 19.63 3.34
N PRO A 204 -1.30 20.84 3.77
CA PRO A 204 -2.20 21.68 2.98
C PRO A 204 -1.71 21.95 1.55
N ASP A 205 -0.38 22.05 1.31
CA ASP A 205 0.19 22.37 0.00
C ASP A 205 0.05 21.25 -1.04
N ILE A 206 -0.15 19.99 -0.60
CA ILE A 206 -0.32 18.85 -1.51
C ILE A 206 -1.81 18.62 -1.85
N ILE A 207 -2.75 19.29 -1.19
CA ILE A 207 -4.19 19.11 -1.39
C ILE A 207 -4.66 19.99 -2.55
N LYS A 208 -5.29 19.36 -3.55
CA LYS A 208 -5.87 20.04 -4.72
C LYS A 208 -7.32 20.43 -4.50
N GLY A 209 -8.05 19.63 -3.72
CA GLY A 209 -9.43 19.91 -3.32
C GLY A 209 -10.16 18.68 -2.79
N VAL A 210 -11.40 18.90 -2.37
CA VAL A 210 -12.37 17.83 -2.10
C VAL A 210 -13.05 17.48 -3.41
N VAL A 211 -13.15 16.19 -3.73
CA VAL A 211 -13.75 15.68 -4.97
C VAL A 211 -14.81 14.64 -4.66
N GLU A 212 -15.81 14.52 -5.53
CA GLU A 212 -16.76 13.40 -5.46
C GLU A 212 -16.05 12.09 -5.82
N PRO A 213 -16.25 10.99 -5.08
CA PRO A 213 -15.78 9.67 -5.47
C PRO A 213 -16.34 9.24 -6.83
N ALA A 214 -15.70 8.27 -7.48
CA ALA A 214 -16.32 7.60 -8.63
C ALA A 214 -17.62 6.88 -8.17
N VAL A 215 -18.63 6.81 -9.02
CA VAL A 215 -19.82 6.01 -8.74
C VAL A 215 -19.50 4.57 -9.08
N PHE A 216 -19.51 3.69 -8.09
CA PHE A 216 -19.50 2.26 -8.34
C PHE A 216 -20.90 1.82 -8.78
N VAL A 217 -21.00 1.16 -9.93
CA VAL A 217 -22.21 0.51 -10.41
C VAL A 217 -21.88 -0.97 -10.46
N ASP A 218 -22.65 -1.80 -9.75
CA ASP A 218 -22.51 -3.26 -9.85
C ASP A 218 -23.05 -3.70 -11.21
N ASP A 219 -22.24 -4.40 -12.00
CA ASP A 219 -22.63 -4.91 -13.33
C ASP A 219 -23.63 -6.09 -13.26
N ASP A 220 -24.11 -6.46 -12.07
CA ASP A 220 -25.08 -7.54 -11.86
C ASP A 220 -26.56 -7.14 -12.15
N ASP A 221 -26.85 -5.88 -12.52
CA ASP A 221 -28.20 -5.42 -12.92
C ASP A 221 -28.55 -5.72 -14.41
N HIS A 222 -27.86 -6.67 -15.05
CA HIS A 222 -28.14 -7.13 -16.41
C HIS A 222 -28.62 -8.58 -16.50
N GLN A 223 -29.55 -8.99 -15.63
CA GLN A 223 -30.45 -10.12 -15.90
C GLN A 223 -31.85 -9.87 -15.35
N GLU A 224 -32.72 -9.27 -16.15
CA GLU A 224 -34.15 -9.61 -16.27
C GLU A 224 -34.79 -8.66 -17.31
N GLU A 225 -34.63 -8.97 -18.60
CA GLU A 225 -35.67 -8.65 -19.58
C GLU A 225 -36.23 -9.99 -20.09
N GLU A 226 -37.51 -10.21 -19.77
CA GLU A 226 -38.38 -11.34 -20.14
C GLU A 226 -38.52 -11.57 -21.65
#